data_AF-A0A4Q3ZH12-F1
#
_entry.id   AF-A0A4Q3ZH12-F1
#
_cell.length_a   1.000
_cell.length_b   1.000
_cell.length_c   1.000
_cell.angle_alpha   90.00
_cell.angle_beta   90.00
_cell.angle_gamma   90.00
#
_symmetry.space_group_name_H-M   'P 1'
#
loop_
_entity.id
_entity.type
_entity.pdbx_description
1 polymer ?
#
loop_
_entity_poly.entity_id
_entity_poly.type
_entity_poly.pdbx_seq_one_letter_code
_entity_poly.pdbx_strand_id
1 'polypeptide(L)'
;MVAKLVIASTKPPGGRKALEALHTSNTASHAAMILFQPVWRQAHQGRVSATSDLTVVIRYALRHWPGLTLFLDDGWVEMDTNVVERAIRPVAINRKNVLSARSDGGARHRAIAMTLIQTAKLNGVEPMTWLTDVLERIVSGRTKATELD
;
A
#
# COMPACT_ATOMS: atom_id res chain seq x y z
N MET A 1 11.74 -6.81 -5.64
CA MET A 1 11.26 -8.17 -5.27
C MET A 1 10.39 -8.20 -4.00
N VAL A 2 10.42 -7.18 -3.14
CA VAL A 2 9.73 -7.19 -1.81
C VAL A 2 8.24 -6.83 -1.85
N ALA A 3 7.73 -6.19 -2.93
CA ALA A 3 6.32 -5.81 -3.02
C ALA A 3 5.36 -6.99 -3.33
N LYS A 4 5.86 -8.16 -3.71
CA LYS A 4 5.02 -9.34 -4.02
C LYS A 4 4.65 -10.20 -2.81
N LEU A 5 5.28 -9.99 -1.64
CA LEU A 5 5.10 -10.89 -0.49
C LEU A 5 4.00 -10.42 0.49
N VAL A 6 3.55 -9.17 0.41
CA VAL A 6 2.61 -8.59 1.40
C VAL A 6 1.13 -8.93 1.12
N ILE A 7 0.78 -9.43 -0.06
CA ILE A 7 -0.61 -9.78 -0.43
C ILE A 7 -0.97 -11.23 -0.02
N ALA A 8 -0.03 -11.98 0.56
CA ALA A 8 -0.21 -13.41 0.83
C ALA A 8 -0.50 -13.73 2.31
N SER A 9 -1.53 -13.16 2.94
CA SER A 9 -2.18 -13.80 4.11
C SER A 9 -3.39 -13.01 4.64
N THR A 10 -4.55 -13.12 3.99
CA THR A 10 -5.87 -13.02 4.65
C THR A 10 -6.87 -13.87 3.86
N LYS A 11 -6.90 -15.17 4.16
CA LYS A 11 -7.94 -16.07 3.63
C LYS A 11 -9.31 -15.52 4.03
N PRO A 12 -10.23 -15.19 3.10
CA PRO A 12 -11.57 -14.73 3.48
C PRO A 12 -12.34 -15.87 4.17
N PRO A 13 -13.09 -15.60 5.25
CA PRO A 13 -13.87 -16.61 5.95
C PRO A 13 -15.16 -16.88 5.16
N GLY A 14 -15.10 -17.82 4.21
CA GLY A 14 -16.30 -18.16 3.45
C GLY A 14 -16.05 -19.34 2.52
N GLY A 15 -16.78 -20.44 2.74
CA GLY A 15 -16.79 -21.57 1.82
C GLY A 15 -17.26 -21.17 0.41
N ARG A 16 -17.04 -22.05 -0.57
CA ARG A 16 -17.24 -21.85 -2.02
C ARG A 16 -18.54 -21.10 -2.41
N LYS A 17 -19.64 -21.31 -1.68
CA LYS A 17 -20.93 -20.62 -1.86
C LYS A 17 -20.93 -19.13 -1.49
N ALA A 18 -20.16 -18.71 -0.47
CA ALA A 18 -20.03 -17.31 -0.08
C ALA A 18 -19.20 -16.52 -1.10
N LEU A 19 -18.17 -17.16 -1.67
CA LEU A 19 -17.42 -16.62 -2.81
C LEU A 19 -18.32 -16.44 -4.03
N GLU A 20 -19.13 -17.44 -4.38
CA GLU A 20 -20.08 -17.36 -5.50
C GLU A 20 -21.15 -16.27 -5.32
N ALA A 21 -21.68 -16.08 -4.10
CA ALA A 21 -22.64 -15.01 -3.77
C ALA A 21 -21.99 -13.62 -3.78
N LEU A 22 -20.75 -13.49 -3.31
CA LEU A 22 -19.97 -12.25 -3.42
C LEU A 22 -19.66 -11.93 -4.89
N HIS A 23 -19.30 -12.92 -5.71
CA HIS A 23 -19.06 -12.73 -7.15
C HIS A 23 -20.32 -12.25 -7.90
N THR A 24 -21.49 -12.85 -7.63
CA THR A 24 -22.76 -12.43 -8.27
C THR A 24 -23.23 -11.04 -7.80
N SER A 25 -23.11 -10.72 -6.51
CA SER A 25 -23.41 -9.37 -5.98
C SER A 25 -22.42 -8.32 -6.51
N ASN A 26 -21.17 -8.71 -6.75
CA ASN A 26 -20.14 -7.81 -7.29
C ASN A 26 -20.41 -7.52 -8.78
N THR A 27 -20.92 -8.47 -9.56
CA THR A 27 -21.13 -8.30 -11.02
C THR A 27 -22.12 -7.17 -11.37
N ALA A 28 -23.21 -7.03 -10.62
CA ALA A 28 -24.19 -5.95 -10.84
C ALA A 28 -23.64 -4.57 -10.42
N SER A 29 -22.94 -4.52 -9.28
CA SER A 29 -22.25 -3.32 -8.78
C SER A 29 -21.13 -2.88 -9.74
N HIS A 30 -20.44 -3.87 -10.31
CA HIS A 30 -19.40 -3.71 -11.33
C HIS A 30 -19.95 -3.05 -12.58
N ALA A 31 -21.02 -3.60 -13.16
CA ALA A 31 -21.67 -3.03 -14.33
C ALA A 31 -22.19 -1.61 -14.08
N ALA A 32 -22.78 -1.36 -12.91
CA ALA A 32 -23.25 -0.03 -12.53
C ALA A 32 -22.10 0.99 -12.42
N MET A 33 -20.96 0.60 -11.83
CA MET A 33 -19.81 1.50 -11.66
C MET A 33 -19.06 1.77 -12.96
N ILE A 34 -18.97 0.78 -13.87
CA ILE A 34 -18.43 1.00 -15.21
C ILE A 34 -19.31 1.98 -16.00
N LEU A 35 -20.63 1.80 -15.95
CA LEU A 35 -21.59 2.65 -16.67
C LEU A 35 -21.74 4.04 -16.04
N PHE A 36 -21.44 4.18 -14.74
CA PHE A 36 -21.48 5.45 -14.04
C PHE A 36 -20.57 6.51 -14.69
N GLN A 37 -19.35 6.15 -15.07
CA GLN A 37 -18.36 7.08 -15.59
C GLN A 37 -18.80 7.84 -16.87
N PRO A 38 -19.27 7.17 -17.94
CA PRO A 38 -19.76 7.86 -19.12
C PRO A 38 -21.08 8.62 -18.87
N VAL A 39 -22.00 8.06 -18.10
CA VAL A 39 -23.30 8.69 -17.78
C VAL A 39 -23.11 9.97 -16.97
N TRP A 40 -22.29 9.90 -15.92
CA TRP A 40 -21.99 11.06 -15.09
C TRP A 40 -21.30 12.15 -15.89
N ARG A 41 -20.34 11.78 -16.74
CA ARG A 41 -19.63 12.72 -17.62
C ARG A 41 -20.61 13.43 -18.55
N GLN A 42 -21.52 12.70 -19.21
CA GLN A 42 -22.51 13.28 -20.10
C GLN A 42 -23.47 14.25 -19.36
N ALA A 43 -23.91 13.87 -18.15
CA ALA A 43 -24.82 14.70 -17.34
C ALA A 43 -24.17 15.97 -16.74
N HIS A 44 -22.83 16.02 -16.69
CA HIS A 44 -22.06 17.11 -16.10
C HIS A 44 -21.21 17.89 -17.12
N GLN A 45 -21.24 17.47 -18.39
CA GLN A 45 -20.66 18.23 -19.50
C GLN A 45 -21.30 19.63 -19.57
N GLY A 46 -20.46 20.67 -19.56
CA GLY A 46 -20.91 22.07 -19.64
C GLY A 46 -21.35 22.71 -18.32
N ARG A 47 -21.46 21.94 -17.21
CA ARG A 47 -21.78 22.50 -15.88
C ARG A 47 -20.58 23.12 -15.17
N VAL A 48 -19.37 22.75 -15.58
CA VAL A 48 -18.13 23.22 -14.97
C VAL A 48 -17.27 23.87 -16.06
N SER A 49 -16.69 25.04 -15.76
CA SER A 49 -15.75 25.71 -16.66
C SER A 49 -14.57 24.80 -17.00
N ALA A 50 -14.21 24.71 -18.28
CA ALA A 50 -13.17 23.81 -18.78
C ALA A 50 -11.78 24.06 -18.14
N THR A 51 -11.55 25.27 -17.65
CA THR A 51 -10.28 25.76 -17.11
C THR A 51 -10.24 25.82 -15.57
N SER A 52 -11.29 25.42 -14.86
CA SER A 52 -11.28 25.46 -13.39
C SER A 52 -10.41 24.36 -12.78
N ASP A 53 -9.90 24.60 -11.58
CA ASP A 53 -9.18 23.60 -10.77
C ASP A 53 -10.01 22.35 -10.50
N LEU A 54 -11.33 22.52 -10.33
CA LEU A 54 -12.27 21.42 -10.18
C LEU A 54 -12.26 20.50 -11.41
N THR A 55 -12.23 21.07 -12.62
CA THR A 55 -12.16 20.28 -13.86
C THR A 55 -10.83 19.53 -13.97
N VAL A 56 -9.72 20.10 -13.46
CA VAL A 56 -8.43 19.40 -13.38
C VAL A 56 -8.53 18.16 -12.49
N VAL A 57 -9.08 18.31 -11.28
CA VAL A 57 -9.25 17.19 -10.33
C VAL A 57 -10.20 16.12 -10.88
N ILE A 58 -11.33 16.52 -11.49
CA ILE A 58 -12.27 15.59 -12.12
C ILE A 58 -11.58 14.81 -13.25
N ARG A 59 -10.85 15.50 -14.14
CA ARG A 59 -10.12 14.83 -15.23
C ARG A 59 -9.06 13.87 -14.69
N TYR A 60 -8.39 14.24 -13.61
CA TYR A 60 -7.43 13.37 -12.93
C TYR A 60 -8.09 12.10 -12.39
N ALA A 61 -9.17 12.23 -11.60
CA ALA A 61 -9.90 11.08 -11.08
C ALA A 61 -10.42 10.17 -12.21
N LEU A 62 -10.96 10.75 -13.28
CA LEU A 62 -11.47 10.00 -14.44
C LEU A 62 -10.37 9.29 -15.23
N ARG A 63 -9.15 9.84 -15.27
CA ARG A 63 -7.97 9.18 -15.86
C ARG A 63 -7.56 7.94 -15.06
N HIS A 64 -7.74 7.98 -13.74
CA HIS A 64 -7.38 6.89 -12.83
C HIS A 64 -8.55 5.94 -12.53
N TRP A 65 -9.70 6.12 -13.20
CA TRP A 65 -10.90 5.31 -12.99
C TRP A 65 -10.67 3.79 -13.05
N PRO A 66 -9.87 3.24 -13.99
CA PRO A 66 -9.60 1.80 -14.01
C PRO A 66 -8.92 1.28 -12.73
N GLY A 67 -8.06 2.09 -12.10
CA GLY A 67 -7.44 1.72 -10.82
C GLY A 67 -8.42 1.82 -9.65
N LEU A 68 -9.27 2.85 -9.64
CA LEU A 68 -10.29 3.05 -8.60
C LEU A 68 -11.38 1.97 -8.60
N THR A 69 -11.56 1.28 -9.73
CA THR A 69 -12.56 0.22 -9.90
C THR A 69 -11.96 -1.19 -9.89
N LEU A 70 -10.64 -1.32 -9.73
CA LEU A 70 -9.95 -2.61 -9.79
C LEU A 70 -10.44 -3.64 -8.75
N PHE A 71 -10.88 -3.17 -7.57
CA PHE A 71 -11.45 -4.04 -6.53
C PHE A 71 -12.73 -4.77 -6.97
N LEU A 72 -13.40 -4.27 -8.02
CA LEU A 72 -14.59 -4.91 -8.60
C LEU A 72 -14.22 -6.10 -9.49
N ASP A 73 -12.99 -6.14 -10.01
CA ASP A 73 -12.43 -7.26 -10.78
C ASP A 73 -11.63 -8.22 -9.90
N ASP A 74 -10.85 -7.68 -8.98
CA ASP A 74 -9.95 -8.43 -8.11
C ASP A 74 -10.35 -8.29 -6.64
N GLY A 75 -10.95 -9.35 -6.10
CA GLY A 75 -11.36 -9.41 -4.69
C GLY A 75 -10.20 -9.44 -3.68
N TRP A 76 -8.94 -9.52 -4.14
CA TRP A 76 -7.76 -9.34 -3.28
C TRP A 76 -7.41 -7.87 -3.06
N VAL A 77 -7.95 -6.96 -3.88
CA VAL A 77 -7.74 -5.53 -3.75
C VAL A 77 -8.84 -4.94 -2.85
N GLU A 78 -8.43 -4.27 -1.78
CA GLU A 78 -9.37 -3.55 -0.91
C GLU A 78 -9.93 -2.32 -1.63
N MET A 79 -11.19 -1.96 -1.32
CA MET A 79 -11.84 -0.75 -1.87
C MET A 79 -11.16 0.55 -1.41
N ASP A 80 -10.50 0.50 -0.25
CA ASP A 80 -9.85 1.64 0.36
C ASP A 80 -8.33 1.49 0.44
N THR A 81 -7.65 2.60 0.74
CA THR A 81 -6.19 2.66 0.88
C THR A 81 -5.72 2.51 2.32
N ASN A 82 -6.58 2.11 3.27
CA ASN A 82 -6.27 2.15 4.70
C ASN A 82 -5.05 1.31 5.06
N VAL A 83 -4.92 0.11 4.48
CA VAL A 83 -3.75 -0.75 4.71
C VAL A 83 -2.46 -0.08 4.24
N VAL A 84 -2.48 0.50 3.04
CA VAL A 84 -1.34 1.22 2.46
C VAL A 84 -0.99 2.45 3.30
N GLU A 85 -1.99 3.23 3.68
CA GLU A 85 -1.82 4.43 4.50
C GLU A 85 -1.25 4.11 5.88
N ARG A 86 -1.78 3.07 6.55
CA ARG A 86 -1.24 2.59 7.83
C ARG A 86 0.20 2.12 7.68
N ALA A 87 0.55 1.46 6.58
CA ALA A 87 1.91 1.00 6.32
C ALA A 87 2.90 2.14 6.07
N ILE A 88 2.50 3.19 5.35
CA ILE A 88 3.38 4.33 5.04
C ILE A 88 3.44 5.38 6.15
N ARG A 89 2.41 5.45 7.02
CA ARG A 89 2.30 6.45 8.09
C ARG A 89 3.51 6.48 9.04
N PRO A 90 4.08 5.35 9.51
CA PRO A 90 5.31 5.36 10.31
C PRO A 90 6.48 6.05 9.61
N VAL A 91 6.63 5.87 8.29
CA VAL A 91 7.67 6.52 7.48
C VAL A 91 7.44 8.03 7.40
N ALA A 92 6.19 8.45 7.15
CA ALA A 92 5.82 9.86 7.08
C ALA A 92 6.01 10.60 8.42
N ILE A 93 5.65 9.96 9.53
CA ILE A 93 5.85 10.49 10.89
C ILE A 93 7.35 10.57 11.21
N ASN A 94 8.10 9.49 10.96
CA ASN A 94 9.54 9.45 11.22
C ASN A 94 10.31 10.51 10.43
N ARG A 95 9.89 10.82 9.18
CA ARG A 95 10.45 11.92 8.38
C ARG A 95 10.42 13.26 9.12
N LYS A 96 9.35 13.54 9.88
CA LYS A 96 9.19 14.80 10.64
C LYS A 96 10.03 14.84 11.92
N ASN A 97 10.38 13.69 12.49
CA ASN A 97 10.91 13.58 13.86
C ASN A 97 12.42 13.39 13.97
N VAL A 98 13.16 13.33 12.85
CA VAL A 98 14.57 12.92 12.90
C VAL A 98 15.48 13.95 12.23
N LEU A 99 16.31 14.59 13.06
CA LEU A 99 17.29 15.62 12.71
C LEU A 99 18.35 15.15 11.69
N SER A 100 18.62 13.85 11.62
CA SER A 100 19.67 13.23 10.80
C SER A 100 19.39 13.17 9.29
N ALA A 101 18.25 13.67 8.79
CA ALA A 101 17.92 13.67 7.35
C ALA A 101 18.31 14.98 6.66
N ARG A 102 19.13 15.81 7.32
CA ARG A 102 19.62 17.07 6.73
C ARG A 102 20.76 16.86 5.72
N SER A 103 21.19 15.61 5.51
CA SER A 103 22.18 15.20 4.50
C SER A 103 21.75 13.91 3.81
N ASP A 104 22.16 13.73 2.55
CA ASP A 104 21.86 12.53 1.75
C ASP A 104 22.40 11.25 2.40
N GLY A 105 23.56 11.33 3.04
CA GLY A 105 24.15 10.22 3.79
C GLY A 105 23.26 9.81 4.96
N GLY A 106 22.76 10.77 5.74
CA GLY A 106 21.85 10.49 6.84
C GLY A 106 20.48 9.97 6.39
N ALA A 107 20.00 10.41 5.22
CA ALA A 107 18.79 9.86 4.60
C ALA A 107 18.99 8.40 4.17
N ARG A 108 20.13 8.04 3.58
CA ARG A 108 20.45 6.65 3.18
C ARG A 108 20.52 5.71 4.38
N HIS A 109 21.27 6.06 5.44
CA HIS A 109 21.35 5.22 6.64
C HIS A 109 19.98 5.01 7.28
N ARG A 110 19.12 6.03 7.26
CA ARG A 110 17.73 5.90 7.75
C ARG A 110 16.91 4.97 6.88
N ALA A 111 17.01 5.07 5.55
CA ALA A 111 16.29 4.18 4.65
C ALA A 111 16.65 2.71 4.92
N ILE A 112 17.92 2.42 5.17
CA ILE A 112 18.39 1.08 5.57
C ILE A 112 17.75 0.66 6.89
N ALA A 113 17.90 1.46 7.96
CA ALA A 113 17.35 1.12 9.28
C ALA A 113 15.84 0.88 9.25
N MET A 114 15.08 1.75 8.57
CA MET A 114 13.63 1.61 8.45
C MET A 114 13.24 0.36 7.66
N THR A 115 14.00 0.01 6.63
CA THR A 115 13.78 -1.21 5.84
C THR A 115 13.97 -2.45 6.71
N LEU A 116 15.03 -2.49 7.53
CA LEU A 116 15.28 -3.61 8.44
C LEU A 116 14.17 -3.75 9.49
N ILE A 117 13.79 -2.66 10.15
CA ILE A 117 12.71 -2.64 11.15
C ILE A 117 11.39 -3.10 10.53
N GLN A 118 11.04 -2.58 9.35
CA GLN A 118 9.79 -2.94 8.69
C GLN A 118 9.80 -4.40 8.24
N THR A 119 10.94 -4.92 7.80
CA THR A 119 11.11 -6.34 7.44
C THR A 119 10.90 -7.23 8.66
N ALA A 120 11.49 -6.90 9.82
CA ALA A 120 11.28 -7.65 11.06
C ALA A 120 9.79 -7.70 11.43
N LYS A 121 9.10 -6.55 11.40
CA LYS A 121 7.65 -6.47 11.67
C LYS A 121 6.83 -7.31 10.72
N LEU A 122 7.14 -7.28 9.42
CA LEU A 122 6.43 -8.08 8.40
C LEU A 122 6.60 -9.58 8.60
N ASN A 123 7.70 -10.02 9.23
CA ASN A 123 7.94 -11.43 9.56
C ASN A 123 7.46 -11.81 10.97
N GLY A 124 6.73 -10.92 11.67
CA GLY A 124 6.25 -11.17 13.02
C GLY A 124 7.35 -11.20 14.09
N VAL A 125 8.55 -10.69 13.77
CA VAL A 125 9.69 -10.63 14.67
C VAL A 125 9.70 -9.27 15.37
N GLU A 126 9.93 -9.28 16.69
CA GLU A 126 10.08 -8.05 17.46
C GLU A 126 11.37 -7.31 17.04
N PRO A 127 11.29 -6.09 16.47
CA PRO A 127 12.43 -5.45 15.83
C PRO A 127 13.59 -5.11 16.76
N MET A 128 13.33 -4.71 18.01
CA MET A 128 14.38 -4.33 18.95
C MET A 128 15.22 -5.54 19.37
N THR A 129 14.56 -6.65 19.67
CA THR A 129 15.17 -7.94 20.04
C THR A 129 16.03 -8.44 18.89
N TRP A 130 15.48 -8.45 17.67
CA TRP A 130 16.22 -8.87 16.48
C TRP A 130 17.41 -7.98 16.18
N LEU A 131 17.25 -6.65 16.24
CA LEU A 131 18.34 -5.73 15.96
C LEU A 131 19.44 -5.83 17.02
N THR A 132 19.08 -6.04 18.28
CA THR A 132 20.03 -6.25 19.38
C THR A 132 20.83 -7.53 19.17
N ASP A 133 20.16 -8.66 18.87
CA ASP A 133 20.84 -9.93 18.58
C ASP A 133 21.83 -9.80 17.41
N VAL A 134 21.39 -9.21 16.31
CA VAL A 134 22.24 -9.00 15.12
C VAL A 134 23.46 -8.14 15.46
N LEU A 135 23.28 -7.02 16.14
CA LEU A 135 24.37 -6.13 16.50
C LEU A 135 25.34 -6.78 17.49
N GLU A 136 24.83 -7.52 18.48
CA GLU A 136 25.67 -8.28 19.42
C GLU A 136 26.50 -9.35 18.71
N ARG A 137 25.93 -10.07 17.75
CA ARG A 137 26.63 -11.08 16.96
C ARG A 137 27.74 -10.48 16.09
N ILE A 138 27.48 -9.31 15.51
CA ILE A 138 28.49 -8.55 14.75
C ILE A 138 29.62 -8.10 15.66
N VAL A 139 29.32 -7.49 16.81
CA VAL A 139 30.34 -6.94 17.74
C VAL A 139 31.14 -8.05 18.40
N SER A 140 30.50 -9.16 18.79
CA SER A 140 31.18 -10.31 19.40
C SER A 140 31.99 -11.15 18.42
N GLY A 141 31.87 -10.90 17.10
CA GLY A 141 32.54 -11.70 16.06
C GLY A 141 32.02 -13.14 15.94
N ARG A 142 30.90 -13.47 16.62
CA ARG A 142 30.27 -14.80 16.59
C ARG A 142 29.71 -15.17 15.22
N THR A 143 29.46 -14.18 14.37
CA THR A 143 28.97 -14.41 13.01
C THR A 143 29.81 -13.57 12.05
N LYS A 144 30.55 -14.23 11.16
CA LYS A 144 31.28 -13.54 10.10
C LYS A 144 30.28 -13.07 9.04
N ALA A 145 30.53 -11.92 8.43
CA ALA A 145 29.66 -11.38 7.38
C ALA A 145 29.46 -12.34 6.19
N THR A 146 30.35 -13.31 6.01
CA THR A 146 30.32 -14.36 5.00
C THR A 146 29.45 -15.58 5.35
N GLU A 147 28.91 -15.66 6.55
CA GLU A 147 28.15 -16.81 7.08
C GLU A 147 26.70 -16.42 7.47
N LEU A 148 26.19 -15.34 6.88
CA LEU A 148 24.79 -14.93 7.03
C LEU A 148 23.95 -15.64 5.98
N ASP A 149 23.37 -16.79 6.35
CA ASP A 149 22.30 -17.47 5.59
C ASP A 149 20.94 -16.80 5.81
#